data_AF-A0A7C7PYT0-F1
#
_entry.id   AF-A0A7C7PYT0-F1
#
_cell.length_a   1.000
_cell.length_b   1.000
_cell.length_c   1.000
_cell.angle_alpha   90.00
_cell.angle_beta   90.00
_cell.angle_gamma   90.00
#
_symmetry.space_group_name_H-M   'P 1'
#
loop_
_entity.id
_entity.type
_entity.pdbx_description
1 polymer ?
#
loop_
_entity_poly.entity_id
_entity_poly.type
_entity_poly.pdbx_seq_one_letter_code
_entity_poly.pdbx_strand_id
1 'polypeptide(L)'
;MANRIKTVALLAGLTALLVIIGDMLGGRNGMIFALIFAGIMNLGAWWFSDKLVLAMHRAREVQPEEEPRLYGIVQRLTMRTNMPMPRLYIVPSPQPNAFATGRDPKHAAVAV
;
A
#
# COMPACT_ATOMS: atom_id res chain seq x y z
N MET A 1 -9.06 -17.02 8.72
CA MET A 1 -8.10 -17.11 9.84
C MET A 1 -6.69 -17.47 9.38
N ALA A 2 -6.51 -18.55 8.60
CA ALA A 2 -5.19 -19.07 8.20
C ALA A 2 -4.26 -18.04 7.52
N ASN A 3 -4.78 -17.18 6.64
CA ASN A 3 -3.95 -16.17 5.96
C ASN A 3 -3.39 -15.14 6.93
N ARG A 4 -4.14 -14.73 7.97
CA ARG A 4 -3.63 -13.81 8.99
C ARG A 4 -2.48 -14.43 9.78
N ILE A 5 -2.58 -15.71 10.11
CA ILE A 5 -1.51 -16.44 10.81
C ILE A 5 -0.26 -16.52 9.92
N LYS A 6 -0.41 -16.85 8.64
CA LYS A 6 0.70 -16.85 7.67
C LYS A 6 1.35 -15.48 7.55
N THR A 7 0.56 -14.41 7.47
CA THR A 7 1.07 -13.03 7.43
C THR A 7 1.82 -12.68 8.71
N VAL A 8 1.26 -12.97 9.89
CA VAL A 8 1.93 -12.70 11.18
C VAL A 8 3.22 -13.51 11.31
N ALA A 9 3.21 -14.79 10.94
CA ALA A 9 4.40 -15.64 10.98
C ALA A 9 5.49 -15.14 10.03
N LEU A 10 5.12 -14.73 8.81
CA LEU A 10 6.05 -14.17 7.83
C LEU A 10 6.67 -12.86 8.34
N LEU A 11 5.85 -11.94 8.83
CA LEU A 11 6.32 -10.66 9.37
C LEU A 11 7.22 -10.87 10.59
N ALA A 12 6.84 -11.75 11.52
CA ALA A 12 7.66 -12.08 12.69
C ALA A 12 9.00 -12.71 12.28
N GLY A 13 9.01 -13.62 11.30
CA GLY A 13 10.23 -14.23 10.78
C GLY A 13 11.16 -13.20 10.11
N LEU A 14 10.62 -12.30 9.29
CA LEU A 14 11.39 -11.23 8.65
C LEU A 14 11.97 -10.24 9.68
N THR A 15 11.20 -9.88 10.71
CA THR A 15 11.69 -9.03 11.80
C THR A 15 12.79 -9.74 12.59
N ALA A 16 12.61 -11.02 12.94
CA ALA A 16 13.63 -11.79 13.64
C ALA A 16 14.93 -11.88 12.83
N LEU A 17 14.84 -12.10 11.51
CA LEU A 17 16.00 -12.11 10.62
C LEU A 17 16.74 -10.76 10.65
N LEU A 18 16.01 -9.64 10.57
CA LEU A 18 16.57 -8.29 10.65
C LEU A 18 17.31 -8.03 11.97
N VAL A 19 16.71 -8.48 13.08
CA VAL A 19 17.28 -8.36 14.44
C VAL A 19 18.55 -9.20 14.58
N ILE A 20 18.56 -10.43 14.08
CA ILE A 20 19.75 -11.31 14.08
C ILE A 20 20.88 -10.69 13.25
N ILE A 21 20.58 -10.18 12.06
CA ILE A 21 21.57 -9.48 11.22
C ILE A 21 22.10 -8.24 11.93
N GLY A 22 21.22 -7.46 12.58
CA GLY A 22 21.62 -6.30 13.38
C GLY A 22 22.58 -6.67 14.51
N ASP A 23 22.32 -7.79 15.20
CA ASP A 23 23.21 -8.30 16.24
C ASP A 23 24.57 -8.76 15.68
N MET A 24 24.58 -9.46 14.55
CA MET A 24 25.83 -9.90 13.90
C MET A 24 26.72 -8.73 13.45
N LEU A 25 26.13 -7.61 13.02
CA LEU A 25 26.86 -6.46 12.50
C LEU A 25 27.31 -5.46 13.58
N GLY A 26 26.54 -5.33 14.67
CA GLY A 26 26.75 -4.27 15.67
C GLY A 26 26.45 -4.68 17.12
N GLY A 27 26.33 -5.98 17.38
CA GLY A 27 25.94 -6.53 18.68
C GLY A 27 24.61 -5.99 19.16
N ARG A 28 24.45 -5.88 20.48
CA ARG A 28 23.22 -5.40 21.14
C ARG A 28 22.75 -4.03 20.62
N ASN A 29 23.67 -3.12 20.29
CA ASN A 29 23.31 -1.80 19.76
C ASN A 29 22.79 -1.90 18.32
N GLY A 30 23.42 -2.73 17.48
CA GLY A 30 22.94 -3.02 16.13
C GLY A 30 21.56 -3.71 16.13
N MET A 31 21.31 -4.61 17.08
CA MET A 31 20.01 -5.25 17.29
C MET A 31 18.90 -4.24 17.62
N ILE A 32 19.14 -3.34 18.59
CA ILE A 32 18.17 -2.30 18.98
C ILE A 32 17.91 -1.35 17.81
N PHE A 33 18.96 -0.93 17.11
CA PHE A 33 18.84 -0.08 15.93
C PHE A 33 18.01 -0.76 14.82
N ALA A 34 18.31 -2.02 14.50
CA ALA A 34 17.58 -2.79 13.50
C ALA A 34 16.10 -2.94 13.85
N LEU A 35 15.77 -3.14 15.13
CA LEU A 35 14.39 -3.23 15.59
C LEU A 35 13.64 -1.90 15.45
N ILE A 36 14.25 -0.78 15.87
CA ILE A 36 13.66 0.56 15.72
C ILE A 36 13.47 0.87 14.23
N PHE A 37 14.50 0.62 13.41
CA PHE A 37 14.45 0.83 11.97
C PHE A 37 13.35 0.00 11.30
N ALA A 38 13.24 -1.28 11.65
CA ALA A 38 12.17 -2.15 11.16
C ALA A 38 10.78 -1.64 11.56
N GLY A 39 10.63 -1.15 12.79
CA GLY A 39 9.38 -0.54 13.27
C GLY A 39 8.99 0.70 12.47
N ILE A 40 9.94 1.63 12.28
CA ILE A 40 9.73 2.85 11.49
C ILE A 40 9.38 2.50 10.04
N MET A 41 10.10 1.56 9.43
CA MET A 41 9.84 1.12 8.06
C MET A 41 8.46 0.48 7.90
N ASN A 42 8.01 -0.35 8.85
CA ASN A 42 6.68 -0.96 8.80
C ASN A 42 5.58 0.09 8.96
N LEU A 43 5.71 1.01 9.91
CA LEU A 43 4.75 2.09 10.12
C LEU A 43 4.70 3.04 8.91
N GLY A 44 5.87 3.39 8.37
CA GLY A 44 5.99 4.19 7.16
C GLY A 44 5.36 3.50 5.95
N ALA A 45 5.68 2.22 5.73
CA ALA A 45 5.10 1.44 4.65
C ALA A 45 3.57 1.36 4.75
N TRP A 46 3.00 1.19 5.95
CA TRP A 46 1.56 1.18 6.15
C TRP A 46 0.91 2.55 5.87
N TRP A 47 1.56 3.64 6.27
CA TRP A 47 1.02 4.99 6.08
C TRP A 47 1.14 5.50 4.64
N PHE A 48 2.20 5.12 3.94
CA PHE A 48 2.52 5.59 2.59
C PHE A 48 2.33 4.51 1.50
N SER A 49 1.69 3.38 1.81
CA SER A 49 1.53 2.26 0.87
C SER A 49 0.83 2.67 -0.42
N ASP A 50 -0.18 3.54 -0.32
CA ASP A 50 -0.94 4.04 -1.47
C ASP A 50 -0.04 4.85 -2.41
N LYS A 51 0.67 5.83 -1.86
CA LYS A 51 1.59 6.69 -2.61
C LYS A 51 2.73 5.90 -3.22
N LEU A 52 3.28 4.93 -2.49
CA LEU A 52 4.39 4.11 -2.97
C LEU A 52 3.97 3.27 -4.19
N VAL A 53 2.83 2.58 -4.11
CA VAL A 53 2.32 1.75 -5.21
C VAL A 53 1.96 2.61 -6.43
N LEU A 54 1.27 3.74 -6.22
CA LEU A 54 0.92 4.66 -7.31
C LEU A 54 2.18 5.22 -7.99
N ALA A 55 3.20 5.61 -7.22
CA ALA A 55 4.46 6.11 -7.76
C ALA A 55 5.25 5.03 -8.52
N MET A 56 5.29 3.79 -8.01
CA MET A 56 5.94 2.66 -8.70
C MET A 56 5.33 2.41 -10.08
N HIS A 57 4.00 2.54 -10.20
CA HIS A 57 3.30 2.41 -11.47
C HIS A 57 3.22 3.70 -12.29
N ARG A 58 3.83 4.80 -11.83
CA ARG A 58 3.74 6.13 -12.48
C ARG A 58 2.30 6.54 -12.76
N ALA A 59 1.40 6.20 -11.84
CA ALA A 59 -0.02 6.44 -11.99
C ALA A 59 -0.29 7.96 -11.96
N ARG A 60 -1.07 8.46 -12.93
CA ARG A 60 -1.46 9.86 -13.05
C ARG A 60 -2.89 10.03 -12.54
N GLU A 61 -3.09 10.93 -11.60
CA GLU A 61 -4.44 11.28 -11.13
C GLU A 61 -5.24 11.90 -12.27
N VAL A 62 -6.47 11.46 -12.43
CA VAL A 62 -7.40 11.98 -13.45
C VAL A 62 -8.56 12.69 -12.79
N GLN A 63 -9.09 13.72 -13.46
CA GLN A 63 -10.28 14.45 -13.02
C GLN A 63 -11.55 13.93 -13.72
N PRO A 64 -12.75 14.20 -13.18
CA PRO A 64 -14.03 13.80 -13.77
C PRO A 64 -14.21 14.21 -15.23
N GLU A 65 -13.61 15.33 -15.63
CA GLU A 65 -13.68 15.88 -16.97
C GLU A 65 -12.73 15.17 -17.95
N GLU A 66 -11.60 14.64 -17.45
CA GLU A 66 -10.62 13.91 -18.28
C GLU A 66 -11.13 12.51 -18.62
N GLU A 67 -11.73 11.80 -17.65
CA GLU A 67 -12.23 10.43 -17.84
C GLU A 67 -13.64 10.20 -17.27
N PRO A 68 -14.68 10.80 -17.89
CA PRO A 68 -16.05 10.76 -17.39
C PRO A 68 -16.63 9.34 -17.35
N ARG A 69 -16.17 8.45 -18.24
CA ARG A 69 -16.62 7.06 -18.29
C ARG A 69 -16.15 6.28 -17.07
N LEU A 70 -14.87 6.40 -16.72
CA LEU A 70 -14.29 5.75 -15.54
C LEU A 70 -14.94 6.28 -14.26
N TYR A 71 -15.04 7.60 -14.15
CA TYR A 71 -15.70 8.27 -13.02
C TYR A 71 -17.15 7.78 -12.85
N GLY A 72 -17.93 7.73 -13.93
CA GLY A 72 -19.31 7.27 -13.87
C GLY A 72 -19.45 5.80 -13.46
N ILE A 73 -18.52 4.92 -13.85
CA ILE A 73 -18.53 3.51 -13.42
C ILE A 73 -18.28 3.42 -11.92
N VAL A 74 -17.22 4.07 -11.43
CA VAL A 74 -16.84 4.00 -10.01
C VAL A 74 -17.89 4.70 -9.14
N GLN A 75 -18.41 5.84 -9.57
CA GLN A 75 -19.46 6.57 -8.84
C GLN A 75 -20.73 5.74 -8.65
N ARG A 76 -21.20 5.02 -9.69
CA ARG A 76 -22.34 4.11 -9.52
C ARG A 76 -22.06 3.00 -8.52
N LEU A 77 -20.83 2.52 -8.46
CA LEU A 77 -20.43 1.46 -7.53
C LEU A 77 -20.38 1.98 -6.09
N THR A 78 -19.77 3.14 -5.87
CA THR A 78 -19.65 3.76 -4.53
C THR A 78 -21.00 4.23 -4.00
N MET A 79 -21.89 4.73 -4.85
CA MET A 79 -23.27 5.08 -4.46
C MET A 79 -24.06 3.85 -3.98
N ARG A 80 -23.91 2.70 -4.64
CA ARG A 80 -24.60 1.45 -4.24
C ARG A 80 -24.11 0.92 -2.91
N THR A 81 -22.86 1.18 -2.55
CA THR A 81 -22.23 0.68 -1.31
C THR A 81 -22.12 1.74 -0.21
N ASN A 82 -22.64 2.95 -0.45
CA ASN A 82 -22.50 4.12 0.43
C ASN A 82 -21.04 4.39 0.83
N MET A 83 -20.12 4.22 -0.11
CA MET A 83 -18.68 4.47 0.08
C MET A 83 -18.30 5.86 -0.43
N PRO A 84 -17.28 6.51 0.17
CA PRO A 84 -16.73 7.73 -0.39
C PRO A 84 -16.13 7.46 -1.78
N MET A 85 -16.13 8.48 -2.65
CA MET A 85 -15.49 8.38 -3.96
C MET A 85 -13.97 8.30 -3.79
N PRO A 86 -13.30 7.23 -4.27
CA PRO A 86 -11.85 7.14 -4.24
C PRO A 86 -11.22 8.07 -5.27
N ARG A 87 -9.94 8.39 -5.10
CA ARG A 87 -9.14 9.04 -6.14
C ARG A 87 -8.91 8.08 -7.29
N LEU A 88 -8.98 8.57 -8.52
CA LEU A 88 -8.82 7.76 -9.73
C LEU A 88 -7.51 8.09 -10.43
N TYR A 89 -6.81 7.05 -10.86
CA TYR A 89 -5.52 7.18 -11.54
C TYR A 89 -5.51 6.36 -12.84
N ILE A 90 -4.78 6.86 -13.83
CA ILE A 90 -4.43 6.14 -15.05
C ILE A 90 -2.96 5.73 -14.98
N VAL A 91 -2.70 4.45 -15.20
CA VAL A 91 -1.36 3.88 -15.30
C VAL A 91 -0.95 3.88 -16.77
N PRO A 92 0.18 4.52 -17.14
CA PRO A 92 0.66 4.54 -18.52
C PRO A 92 1.30 3.21 -18.90
N SER A 93 0.48 2.16 -19.03
CA SER A 93 0.90 0.80 -19.37
C SER A 93 0.04 0.25 -20.51
N PRO A 94 0.64 -0.40 -21.52
CA PRO A 94 -0.12 -1.08 -22.58
C PRO A 94 -0.77 -2.38 -22.10
N GLN A 95 -0.35 -2.91 -20.95
CA GLN A 95 -0.95 -4.10 -20.35
C GLN A 95 -2.19 -3.72 -19.56
N PRO A 96 -3.34 -4.38 -19.78
CA PRO A 96 -4.56 -4.12 -19.03
C PRO A 96 -4.39 -4.62 -17.59
N ASN A 97 -4.28 -3.69 -16.64
CA ASN A 97 -4.17 -3.99 -15.22
C ASN A 97 -4.92 -2.94 -14.40
N ALA A 98 -5.57 -3.37 -13.32
CA ALA A 98 -6.27 -2.49 -12.40
C ALA A 98 -5.99 -2.92 -10.96
N PHE A 99 -5.78 -1.96 -10.07
CA PHE A 99 -5.63 -2.25 -8.64
C PHE A 99 -6.25 -1.14 -7.78
N ALA A 100 -6.57 -1.50 -6.55
CA ALA A 100 -7.06 -0.57 -5.54
C ALA A 100 -6.12 -0.58 -4.33
N THR A 101 -5.81 0.60 -3.79
CA THR A 101 -4.92 0.77 -2.64
C THR A 101 -5.44 1.88 -1.73
N GLY A 102 -4.97 1.92 -0.48
CA GLY A 102 -5.43 2.88 0.52
C GLY A 102 -5.51 2.27 1.92
N ARG A 103 -5.11 3.04 2.92
CA ARG A 103 -5.14 2.62 4.33
C ARG A 103 -6.55 2.53 4.93
N ASP A 104 -7.48 3.31 4.38
CA ASP A 104 -8.88 3.36 4.79
C ASP A 104 -9.76 3.92 3.64
N PRO A 105 -11.10 3.83 3.70
CA PRO A 105 -11.98 4.28 2.62
C PRO A 105 -11.82 5.75 2.22
N LYS A 106 -11.42 6.65 3.15
CA LYS A 106 -11.22 8.08 2.84
C LYS A 106 -9.91 8.34 2.11
N HIS A 107 -8.97 7.39 2.18
CA HIS A 107 -7.67 7.44 1.51
C HIS A 107 -7.57 6.41 0.37
N ALA A 108 -8.71 5.90 -0.10
CA ALA A 108 -8.75 4.93 -1.18
C ALA A 108 -8.37 5.57 -2.53
N ALA A 109 -7.65 4.80 -3.33
CA ALA A 109 -7.27 5.11 -4.69
C ALA A 109 -7.49 3.88 -5.58
N VAL A 110 -7.99 4.11 -6.79
CA VAL A 110 -8.14 3.08 -7.83
C VAL A 110 -7.33 3.52 -9.03
N ALA A 111 -6.48 2.62 -9.52
CA ALA A 111 -5.62 2.85 -10.68
C ALA A 111 -5.95 1.81 -11.77
N VAL A 112 -6.08 2.27 -13.02
CA VAL A 112 -6.43 1.46 -14.20
C VAL A 112 -5.56 1.78 -15.40
#